data_AF-A0A9X2IKT1-F1
#
_entry.id   AF-A0A9X2IKT1-F1
#
_cell.length_a   1.000
_cell.length_b   1.000
_cell.length_c   1.000
_cell.angle_alpha   90.00
_cell.angle_beta   90.00
_cell.angle_gamma   90.00
#
_symmetry.space_group_name_H-M   'P 1'
#
loop_
_entity.id
_entity.type
_entity.pdbx_description
1 polymer ?
#
loop_
_entity_poly.entity_id
_entity_poly.type
_entity_poly.pdbx_seq_one_letter_code
_entity_poly.pdbx_strand_id
1 'polypeptide(L)'
;MAETNDGFDLFDLRVDVIIPEGGAIYCGAKPGDHFELHGEMLYLPPGQGISIYSLSSVLPLLAAKQRPTHAHDWMTTDAEIACPDPNCSTRLRIRRTGLRRFSHAATTAVPLNLSADPAPVADMVPPVNDE
;
A
#
# COMPACT_ATOMS: atom_id res chain seq x y z
N MET A 1 2.81 -9.39 -35.32
CA MET A 1 3.55 -9.71 -34.09
C MET A 1 2.53 -9.62 -32.98
N ALA A 2 2.34 -10.68 -32.19
CA ALA A 2 1.46 -10.57 -31.02
C ALA A 2 2.10 -9.52 -30.10
N GLU A 3 1.37 -8.45 -29.78
CA GLU A 3 1.87 -7.49 -28.81
C GLU A 3 2.07 -8.24 -27.48
N THR A 4 3.29 -8.22 -26.99
CA THR A 4 3.59 -8.73 -25.66
C THR A 4 2.83 -7.87 -24.66
N ASN A 5 1.83 -8.46 -23.99
CA ASN A 5 1.14 -7.78 -22.90
C ASN A 5 2.12 -7.62 -21.71
N ASP A 6 2.73 -6.45 -21.60
CA ASP A 6 3.70 -6.10 -20.56
C ASP A 6 3.06 -5.30 -19.40
N GLY A 7 1.73 -5.25 -19.37
CA GLY A 7 1.02 -4.40 -18.42
C GLY A 7 0.63 -5.10 -17.14
N PHE A 8 0.71 -4.37 -16.03
CA PHE A 8 0.28 -4.81 -14.70
C PHE A 8 -0.54 -3.72 -14.01
N ASP A 9 -1.35 -4.11 -13.03
CA ASP A 9 -2.23 -3.18 -12.33
C ASP A 9 -1.80 -3.02 -10.87
N LEU A 10 -1.86 -1.79 -10.38
CA LEU A 10 -1.71 -1.45 -8.96
C LEU A 10 -2.94 -0.69 -8.50
N PHE A 11 -3.31 -0.86 -7.23
CA PHE A 11 -4.26 0.03 -6.58
C PHE A 11 -3.59 1.36 -6.24
N ASP A 12 -4.26 2.46 -6.57
CA ASP A 12 -4.04 3.72 -5.88
C ASP A 12 -4.52 3.57 -4.42
N LEU A 13 -3.86 4.25 -3.50
CA LEU A 13 -4.19 4.19 -2.07
C LEU A 13 -4.64 5.55 -1.57
N ARG A 14 -5.53 5.51 -0.58
CA ARG A 14 -5.78 6.64 0.31
C ARG A 14 -5.46 6.22 1.73
N VAL A 15 -4.74 7.07 2.45
CA VAL A 15 -4.38 6.84 3.84
C VAL A 15 -4.97 7.96 4.68
N ASP A 16 -5.98 7.64 5.47
CA ASP A 16 -6.60 8.60 6.40
C ASP A 16 -5.99 8.47 7.78
N VAL A 17 -5.82 9.61 8.47
CA VAL A 17 -5.51 9.59 9.90
C VAL A 17 -6.78 9.38 10.69
N ILE A 18 -6.80 8.33 11.50
CA ILE A 18 -7.86 7.99 12.43
C ILE A 18 -7.46 8.50 13.81
N ILE A 19 -8.33 9.29 14.42
CA ILE A 19 -8.18 9.83 15.77
C ILE A 19 -9.25 9.17 16.63
N PRO A 20 -8.88 8.24 17.53
CA PRO A 20 -9.82 7.66 18.49
C PRO A 20 -10.42 8.74 19.39
N GLU A 21 -11.68 8.55 19.78
CA GLU A 21 -12.36 9.45 20.71
C GLU A 21 -11.60 9.53 22.04
N GLY A 22 -11.34 10.76 22.52
CA GLY A 22 -10.59 11.01 23.76
C GLY A 22 -9.10 10.64 23.72
N GLY A 23 -8.57 10.19 22.57
CA GLY A 23 -7.18 9.81 22.42
C GLY A 23 -6.23 11.01 22.38
N ALA A 24 -5.06 10.88 23.01
CA ALA A 24 -4.04 11.91 22.97
C ALA A 24 -3.38 11.98 21.58
N ILE A 25 -3.06 13.19 21.13
CA ILE A 25 -2.43 13.44 19.83
C ILE A 25 -1.13 14.21 20.03
N TYR A 26 -0.01 13.58 19.71
CA TYR A 26 1.32 14.20 19.78
C TYR A 26 2.00 14.33 18.42
N CYS A 27 1.46 13.69 17.38
CA CYS A 27 1.99 13.74 16.02
C CYS A 27 1.53 14.97 15.22
N GLY A 28 0.72 15.86 15.81
CA GLY A 28 0.19 17.05 15.16
C GLY A 28 -0.95 16.81 14.16
N ALA A 29 -1.44 15.58 14.06
CA ALA A 29 -2.54 15.23 13.17
C ALA A 29 -3.87 15.89 13.59
N LYS A 30 -4.71 16.15 12.60
CA LYS A 30 -6.04 16.74 12.75
C LYS A 30 -7.11 15.83 12.13
N PRO A 31 -8.36 15.91 12.60
CA PRO A 31 -9.46 15.20 11.97
C PRO A 31 -9.57 15.54 10.48
N GLY A 32 -9.61 14.51 9.64
CA GLY A 32 -9.68 14.65 8.18
C GLY A 32 -8.33 14.68 7.46
N ASP A 33 -7.21 14.73 8.18
CA ASP A 33 -5.88 14.62 7.56
C ASP A 33 -5.75 13.30 6.82
N HIS A 34 -5.27 13.38 5.58
CA HIS A 34 -5.03 12.21 4.73
C HIS A 34 -3.97 12.47 3.67
N PHE A 35 -3.44 11.42 3.08
CA PHE A 35 -2.69 11.52 1.83
C PHE A 35 -3.17 10.47 0.83
N GLU A 36 -2.88 10.70 -0.43
CA GLU A 36 -3.20 9.78 -1.52
C GLU A 36 -1.91 9.33 -2.19
N LEU A 37 -1.87 8.08 -2.62
CA LEU A 37 -0.78 7.49 -3.38
C LEU A 37 -1.33 7.10 -4.74
N HIS A 38 -0.96 7.87 -5.77
CA HIS A 38 -1.33 7.60 -7.15
C HIS A 38 -0.16 6.98 -7.88
N GLY A 39 -0.23 5.66 -8.12
CA GLY A 39 0.94 4.92 -8.52
C GLY A 39 2.05 5.03 -7.47
N GLU A 40 3.20 5.60 -7.84
CA GLU A 40 4.33 5.80 -6.93
C GLU A 40 4.38 7.20 -6.30
N MET A 41 3.44 8.07 -6.66
CA MET A 41 3.47 9.48 -6.28
C MET A 41 2.53 9.76 -5.10
N LEU A 42 3.10 10.30 -4.02
CA LEU A 42 2.36 10.70 -2.82
C LEU A 42 1.86 12.15 -2.95
N TYR A 43 0.59 12.37 -2.66
CA TYR A 43 -0.06 13.68 -2.70
C TYR A 43 -0.70 14.01 -1.35
N LEU A 44 -0.49 15.26 -0.92
CA LEU A 44 -1.16 15.86 0.23
C LEU A 44 -2.17 16.91 -0.24
N PRO A 45 -3.29 17.08 0.46
CA PRO A 45 -4.15 18.24 0.26
C PRO A 45 -3.39 19.55 0.44
N PRO A 46 -3.77 20.63 -0.29
CA PRO A 46 -3.11 21.92 -0.16
C PRO A 46 -3.05 22.43 1.29
N GLY A 47 -1.85 22.79 1.74
CA GLY A 47 -1.62 23.32 3.10
C GLY A 47 -1.66 22.26 4.21
N GLN A 48 -1.84 20.99 3.90
CA GLN A 48 -1.78 19.91 4.88
C GLN A 48 -0.34 19.39 5.03
N GLY A 49 0.11 19.26 6.28
CA GLY A 49 1.30 18.49 6.61
C GLY A 49 0.93 17.09 7.10
N ILE A 50 1.87 16.16 7.02
CA ILE A 50 1.80 14.91 7.78
C ILE A 50 3.11 14.75 8.54
N SER A 51 3.04 14.24 9.77
CA SER A 51 4.24 13.93 10.54
C SER A 51 5.09 12.92 9.77
N ILE A 52 6.37 13.25 9.56
CA ILE A 52 7.32 12.33 8.93
C ILE A 52 7.47 11.02 9.72
N TYR A 53 7.24 11.07 11.04
CA TYR A 53 7.28 9.88 11.90
C TYR A 53 6.05 9.00 11.64
N SER A 54 4.84 9.58 11.58
CA SER A 54 3.63 8.85 11.18
C SER A 54 3.74 8.31 9.74
N LEU A 55 4.34 9.06 8.82
CA LEU A 55 4.60 8.57 7.46
C LEU A 55 5.58 7.38 7.48
N SER A 56 6.63 7.44 8.29
CA SER A 56 7.62 6.36 8.39
C SER A 56 7.03 5.03 8.90
N SER A 57 5.98 5.06 9.72
CA SER A 57 5.33 3.83 10.19
C SER A 57 4.50 3.15 9.10
N VAL A 58 3.85 3.92 8.24
CA VAL A 58 2.96 3.38 7.18
C VAL A 58 3.70 3.10 5.87
N LEU A 59 4.75 3.87 5.56
CA LEU A 59 5.47 3.83 4.28
C LEU A 59 5.95 2.42 3.88
N PRO A 60 6.50 1.58 4.78
CA PRO A 60 6.97 0.23 4.41
C PRO A 60 5.86 -0.70 3.89
N LEU A 61 4.60 -0.41 4.19
CA LEU A 61 3.47 -1.27 3.86
C LEU A 61 2.77 -0.87 2.56
N LEU A 62 3.01 0.35 2.05
CA LEU A 62 2.24 0.90 0.93
C LEU A 62 2.40 0.06 -0.34
N ALA A 63 3.63 -0.28 -0.74
CA ALA A 63 3.88 -1.05 -1.95
C ALA A 63 3.17 -2.42 -1.94
N ALA A 64 3.18 -3.11 -0.81
CA ALA A 64 2.45 -4.37 -0.67
C ALA A 64 0.93 -4.15 -0.73
N LYS A 65 0.42 -3.09 -0.08
CA LYS A 65 -1.01 -2.74 -0.09
C LYS A 65 -1.52 -2.32 -1.48
N GLN A 66 -0.67 -1.85 -2.39
CA GLN A 66 -1.03 -1.57 -3.78
C GLN A 66 -1.24 -2.83 -4.62
N ARG A 67 -0.69 -3.97 -4.22
CA ARG A 67 -0.76 -5.23 -4.99
C ARG A 67 -1.97 -6.05 -4.54
N PRO A 68 -2.51 -6.93 -5.40
CA PRO A 68 -3.35 -8.02 -4.94
C PRO A 68 -2.60 -8.84 -3.87
N THR A 69 -3.28 -9.12 -2.77
CA THR A 69 -2.75 -9.88 -1.63
C THR A 69 -3.68 -11.06 -1.38
N HIS A 70 -3.16 -12.14 -0.79
CA HIS A 70 -3.95 -13.35 -0.56
C HIS A 70 -5.05 -13.10 0.48
N ALA A 71 -6.27 -13.61 0.26
CA ALA A 71 -7.42 -13.31 1.11
C ALA A 71 -7.24 -13.69 2.60
N HIS A 72 -6.38 -14.67 2.88
CA HIS A 72 -6.08 -15.14 4.24
C HIS A 72 -4.80 -14.55 4.84
N ASP A 73 -4.11 -13.65 4.13
CA ASP A 73 -2.96 -12.93 4.67
C ASP A 73 -3.44 -11.70 5.46
N TRP A 74 -2.86 -11.48 6.64
CA TRP A 74 -3.11 -10.27 7.45
C TRP A 74 -2.82 -8.99 6.64
N MET A 75 -1.89 -9.04 5.68
CA MET A 75 -1.63 -7.95 4.76
C MET A 75 -2.85 -7.57 3.90
N THR A 76 -3.86 -8.42 3.77
CA THR A 76 -5.13 -8.10 3.11
C THR A 76 -6.12 -7.44 4.06
N THR A 77 -6.29 -7.99 5.27
CA THR A 77 -7.35 -7.59 6.21
C THR A 77 -6.97 -6.38 7.06
N ASP A 78 -5.73 -6.30 7.52
CA ASP A 78 -5.32 -5.35 8.55
C ASP A 78 -4.93 -4.02 7.91
N ALA A 79 -5.80 -3.02 8.01
CA ALA A 79 -5.64 -1.76 7.29
C ALA A 79 -5.06 -0.61 8.14
N GLU A 80 -4.89 -0.80 9.45
CA GLU A 80 -4.55 0.28 10.38
C GLU A 80 -3.17 0.15 10.99
N ILE A 81 -2.37 1.19 10.82
CA ILE A 81 -1.01 1.28 11.32
C ILE A 81 -0.99 2.29 12.46
N ALA A 82 -0.40 1.90 13.60
CA ALA A 82 -0.27 2.81 14.73
C ALA A 82 0.71 3.96 14.46
N CYS A 83 0.47 5.11 15.10
CA CYS A 83 1.50 6.12 15.26
C CYS A 83 2.73 5.49 15.95
N PRO A 84 3.97 5.83 15.55
CA PRO A 84 5.15 5.25 16.18
C PRO A 84 5.39 5.75 17.61
N ASP A 85 4.80 6.88 18.01
CA ASP A 85 4.80 7.32 19.41
C ASP A 85 3.76 6.50 20.19
N PRO A 86 4.18 5.68 21.17
CA PRO A 86 3.26 4.82 21.93
C PRO A 86 2.23 5.60 22.75
N ASN A 87 2.45 6.88 23.02
CA ASN A 87 1.51 7.74 23.75
C ASN A 87 0.55 8.49 22.81
N CYS A 88 0.80 8.45 21.50
CA CYS A 88 -0.08 9.05 20.51
C CYS A 88 -1.12 8.01 20.05
N SER A 89 -2.40 8.31 20.25
CA SER A 89 -3.48 7.37 19.96
C SER A 89 -3.85 7.26 18.48
N THR A 90 -3.27 8.11 17.62
CA THR A 90 -3.63 8.15 16.19
C THR A 90 -3.24 6.87 15.45
N ARG A 91 -4.03 6.51 14.43
CA ARG A 91 -3.74 5.44 13.48
C ARG A 91 -3.79 5.95 12.05
N LEU A 92 -3.16 5.24 11.13
CA LEU A 92 -3.22 5.51 9.69
C LEU A 92 -3.94 4.35 9.03
N ARG A 93 -5.11 4.60 8.44
CA ARG A 93 -5.94 3.59 7.79
C ARG A 93 -5.72 3.63 6.27
N ILE A 94 -5.18 2.56 5.71
CA ILE A 94 -4.98 2.40 4.28
C ILE A 94 -6.25 1.86 3.61
N ARG A 95 -6.66 2.49 2.51
CA ARG A 95 -7.77 2.04 1.66
C ARG A 95 -7.31 1.97 0.21
N ARG A 96 -7.60 0.86 -0.47
CA ARG A 96 -7.48 0.77 -1.93
C ARG A 96 -8.61 1.58 -2.56
N THR A 97 -8.30 2.36 -3.59
CA THR A 97 -9.29 3.18 -4.30
C THR A 97 -9.49 2.66 -5.71
N GLY A 98 -8.84 3.28 -6.71
CA GLY A 98 -8.90 2.88 -8.11
C GLY A 98 -7.78 1.92 -8.50
N LEU A 99 -8.01 1.14 -9.56
CA LEU A 99 -6.93 0.43 -10.25
C LEU A 99 -6.30 1.34 -11.30
N ARG A 100 -4.97 1.28 -11.36
CA ARG A 100 -4.15 1.98 -12.35
C ARG A 100 -3.30 0.96 -13.08
N ARG A 101 -3.36 0.99 -14.41
CA ARG A 101 -2.54 0.13 -15.26
C ARG A 101 -1.21 0.79 -15.58
N PHE A 102 -0.15 -0.01 -15.51
CA PHE A 102 1.22 0.33 -15.85
C PHE A 102 1.71 -0.57 -16.98
N SER A 103 2.78 -0.15 -17.64
CA SER A 103 3.58 -0.98 -18.56
C SER A 103 4.94 -1.21 -17.93
N HIS A 104 5.45 -2.44 -18.00
CA HIS A 104 6.79 -2.79 -17.54
C HIS A 104 7.85 -1.89 -18.17
N ALA A 105 7.81 -1.73 -19.50
CA ALA A 105 8.79 -0.92 -20.24
C ALA A 105 8.75 0.58 -19.85
N ALA A 106 7.63 1.08 -19.35
CA ALA A 106 7.51 2.44 -18.85
C ALA A 106 8.03 2.65 -17.42
N THR A 107 8.20 1.57 -16.65
CA THR A 107 8.54 1.64 -15.21
C THR A 107 9.94 1.15 -14.88
N THR A 108 10.63 0.50 -15.82
CA THR A 108 12.00 0.03 -15.60
C THR A 108 12.78 -0.08 -16.91
N ALA A 109 14.10 0.12 -16.82
CA ALA A 109 15.04 -0.12 -17.91
C ALA A 109 15.40 -1.61 -18.06
N VAL A 110 15.05 -2.47 -17.10
CA VAL A 110 15.32 -3.92 -17.15
C VAL A 110 14.33 -4.58 -18.12
N PRO A 111 14.79 -5.31 -19.16
CA PRO A 111 13.88 -5.96 -20.10
C PRO A 111 13.01 -7.04 -19.44
N LEU A 112 11.76 -7.17 -19.89
CA LEU A 112 10.87 -8.25 -19.45
C LEU A 112 11.33 -9.58 -20.08
N ASN A 113 11.73 -10.55 -19.25
CA ASN A 113 12.13 -11.88 -19.72
C ASN A 113 11.01 -12.91 -19.51
N LEU A 114 10.13 -13.03 -20.51
CA LEU A 114 8.97 -13.93 -20.49
C LEU A 114 9.32 -15.42 -20.36
N SER A 115 10.59 -15.80 -20.52
CA SER A 115 11.05 -17.20 -20.40
C SER A 115 11.58 -17.57 -19.01
N ALA A 116 11.78 -16.58 -18.14
CA ALA A 116 12.37 -16.75 -16.81
C ALA A 116 11.40 -16.48 -15.65
N ASP A 117 10.28 -15.80 -15.88
CA ASP A 117 9.28 -15.57 -14.84
C ASP A 117 8.42 -16.83 -14.63
N PRO A 118 8.32 -17.36 -13.40
CA PRO A 118 7.45 -18.49 -13.12
C PRO A 118 5.99 -18.11 -13.41
N ALA A 119 5.21 -19.07 -13.89
CA ALA A 119 3.77 -18.96 -14.05
C ALA A 119 3.11 -18.40 -12.77
N PRO A 120 1.98 -17.67 -12.87
CA PRO A 120 1.32 -17.09 -11.72
C PRO A 120 1.09 -18.13 -10.62
N VAL A 121 1.42 -17.75 -9.39
CA VAL A 121 1.44 -18.58 -8.16
C VAL A 121 0.10 -19.30 -7.87
N ALA A 122 -0.97 -18.98 -8.59
CA ALA A 122 -2.27 -19.65 -8.48
C ALA A 122 -2.22 -21.18 -8.65
N ASP A 123 -1.18 -21.72 -9.30
CA ASP A 123 -1.03 -23.16 -9.54
C ASP A 123 -0.08 -23.88 -8.55
N MET A 124 0.55 -23.17 -7.60
CA MET A 124 1.37 -23.80 -6.56
C MET A 124 0.55 -24.01 -5.28
N VAL A 125 -0.03 -25.20 -5.15
CA VAL A 125 -0.57 -25.68 -3.85
C VAL A 125 0.62 -25.96 -2.93
N PRO A 126 0.79 -25.23 -1.81
CA PRO A 126 1.85 -25.56 -0.86
C PRO A 126 1.57 -26.95 -0.25
N PRO A 127 2.62 -27.74 0.07
CA PRO A 127 2.41 -28.97 0.82
C PRO A 127 1.72 -28.64 2.15
N VAL A 128 0.64 -29.37 2.43
CA VAL A 128 -0.01 -29.33 3.74
C VAL A 128 1.01 -29.89 4.74
N ASN A 129 1.49 -29.04 5.64
CA ASN A 129 2.24 -29.51 6.79
C ASN A 129 1.22 -29.94 7.83
N ASP A 130 1.15 -31.24 8.12
CA ASP A 130 0.48 -31.74 9.32
C ASP A 130 1.34 -31.35 10.54
N GLU A 131 0.90 -30.34 11.29
CA GLU A 131 1.32 -30.11 12.69
C GLU A 131 0.30 -30.73 13.65
#